data_AF-A0ABD1KD61-F1
#
_entry.id   AF-A0ABD1KD61-F1
#
_cell.length_a   1.000
_cell.length_b   1.000
_cell.length_c   1.000
_cell.angle_alpha   90.00
_cell.angle_beta   90.00
_cell.angle_gamma   90.00
#
_symmetry.space_group_name_H-M   'P 1'
#
loop_
_entity.id
_entity.type
_entity.pdbx_description
1 polymer ?
#
loop_
_entity_poly.entity_id
_entity_poly.type
_entity_poly.pdbx_seq_one_letter_code
_entity_poly.pdbx_strand_id
1 'polypeptide(L)'
;MAQISAFALIMLIAAGLLTNEAAAAVCCLQYSTIKVPITKVKGYSLQDTKACNLDAVILITAKGRKICTDPHQDWVIEIVATLGVKVIRMRKQ
;
A
#
# COMPACT_ATOMS: atom_id res chain seq x y z
N MET A 1 9.81 33.33 -37.62
CA MET A 1 9.13 32.01 -37.67
C MET A 1 9.83 30.97 -36.79
N ALA A 2 11.15 30.77 -36.89
CA ALA A 2 11.89 29.79 -36.08
C ALA A 2 11.85 30.03 -34.55
N GLN A 3 11.84 31.29 -34.11
CA GLN A 3 11.79 31.60 -32.67
C GLN A 3 10.43 31.25 -32.02
N ILE A 4 9.31 31.45 -32.72
CA ILE A 4 7.97 31.09 -32.22
C ILE A 4 7.88 29.56 -32.01
N SER A 5 8.47 28.79 -32.92
CA SER A 5 8.58 27.32 -32.81
C SER A 5 9.40 26.90 -31.59
N ALA A 6 10.55 27.56 -31.34
CA ALA A 6 11.40 27.27 -30.20
C ALA A 6 10.68 27.54 -28.85
N PHE A 7 9.98 28.67 -28.72
CA PHE A 7 9.20 28.96 -27.52
C PHE A 7 8.05 27.98 -27.30
N ALA A 8 7.35 27.60 -28.37
CA ALA A 8 6.28 26.60 -28.29
C ALA A 8 6.80 25.24 -27.80
N LEU A 9 7.97 24.80 -28.28
CA LEU A 9 8.61 23.57 -27.84
C LEU A 9 9.06 23.64 -26.37
N ILE A 10 9.66 24.76 -25.95
CA ILE A 10 10.10 24.97 -24.57
C ILE A 10 8.90 24.95 -23.62
N MET A 11 7.78 25.56 -24.00
CA MET A 11 6.55 25.55 -23.20
C MET A 11 5.95 24.15 -23.06
N LEU A 12 5.97 23.34 -24.12
CA LEU A 12 5.51 21.94 -24.07
C LEU A 12 6.37 21.06 -23.16
N ILE A 13 7.70 21.22 -23.22
CA ILE A 13 8.63 20.49 -22.35
C ILE A 13 8.45 20.93 -20.89
N ALA A 14 8.32 22.23 -20.63
CA ALA A 14 8.06 22.76 -19.29
C ALA A 14 6.73 22.28 -18.71
N ALA A 15 5.68 22.17 -19.52
CA ALA A 15 4.39 21.63 -19.08
C ALA A 15 4.48 20.14 -18.69
N GLY A 16 5.27 19.33 -19.41
CA GLY A 16 5.50 17.92 -19.08
C GLY A 16 6.29 17.72 -17.79
N LEU A 17 7.14 18.67 -17.40
CA LEU A 17 7.89 18.63 -16.13
C LEU A 17 7.02 18.96 -14.91
N LEU A 18 5.87 19.62 -15.10
CA LEU A 18 4.93 20.01 -14.04
C LEU A 18 3.87 18.94 -13.76
N THR A 19 3.89 17.80 -14.46
CA THR A 19 2.97 16.71 -14.16
C THR A 19 3.45 15.97 -12.92
N ASN A 20 3.12 16.49 -11.74
CA ASN A 20 3.13 15.69 -10.53
C ASN A 20 2.03 14.62 -10.68
N GLU A 21 2.41 13.40 -11.03
CA GLU A 21 1.59 12.23 -10.76
C GLU A 21 1.49 12.07 -9.24
N ALA A 22 0.62 12.86 -8.62
CA ALA A 22 0.18 12.62 -7.25
C ALA A 22 -0.63 11.31 -7.30
N ALA A 23 0.07 10.17 -7.24
CA ALA A 23 -0.55 8.87 -7.08
C ALA A 23 -1.38 8.95 -5.80
N ALA A 24 -2.70 9.03 -5.95
CA ALA A 24 -3.61 9.07 -4.82
C ALA A 24 -3.35 7.83 -3.95
N ALA A 25 -2.95 8.05 -2.70
CA ALA A 25 -2.72 6.96 -1.78
C ALA A 25 -4.05 6.20 -1.60
N VAL A 26 -4.04 4.90 -1.92
CA VAL A 26 -5.21 4.04 -1.72
C VAL A 26 -5.28 3.68 -0.23
N CYS A 27 -6.09 4.44 0.51
CA CYS A 27 -6.29 4.24 1.95
C CYS A 27 -7.41 3.23 2.25
N CYS A 28 -7.21 2.43 3.29
CA CYS A 28 -8.27 1.76 4.02
C CYS A 28 -9.15 2.82 4.69
N LEU A 29 -10.45 2.75 4.42
CA LEU A 29 -11.45 3.64 5.02
C LEU A 29 -12.27 2.93 6.11
N GLN A 30 -12.28 1.59 6.10
CA GLN A 30 -13.02 0.76 7.04
C GLN A 30 -12.30 -0.59 7.25
N TYR A 31 -12.55 -1.19 8.41
CA TYR A 31 -12.08 -2.54 8.71
C TYR A 31 -13.04 -3.60 8.16
N SER A 32 -12.48 -4.73 7.74
CA SER A 32 -13.27 -5.91 7.44
C SER A 32 -13.87 -6.47 8.72
N THR A 33 -15.15 -6.81 8.67
CA THR A 33 -15.86 -7.47 9.76
C THR A 33 -15.60 -8.98 9.82
N ILE A 34 -14.97 -9.54 8.78
CA ILE A 34 -14.76 -10.98 8.65
C ILE A 34 -13.35 -11.34 9.08
N LYS A 35 -13.24 -12.27 10.04
CA LYS A 35 -11.95 -12.86 10.41
C LYS A 35 -11.38 -13.69 9.27
N VAL A 36 -10.12 -13.45 8.93
CA VAL A 36 -9.42 -14.16 7.85
C VAL A 36 -8.59 -15.30 8.45
N PRO A 37 -8.80 -16.56 8.05
CA PRO A 37 -7.96 -17.65 8.51
C PRO A 37 -6.50 -17.45 8.07
N ILE A 38 -5.55 -17.64 8.99
CA ILE A 38 -4.12 -17.46 8.72
C ILE A 38 -3.61 -18.30 7.52
N THR A 39 -4.18 -19.48 7.33
CA THR A 39 -3.85 -20.39 6.21
C THR A 39 -4.12 -19.78 4.84
N LYS A 40 -4.98 -18.75 4.76
CA LYS A 40 -5.28 -18.02 3.53
C LYS A 40 -4.44 -16.75 3.37
N VAL A 41 -3.67 -16.37 4.38
CA VAL A 41 -2.85 -15.15 4.38
C VAL A 41 -1.44 -15.46 3.90
N LYS A 42 -1.00 -14.74 2.86
CA LYS A 42 0.36 -14.84 2.31
C LYS A 42 1.32 -13.86 2.98
N GLY A 43 0.82 -12.69 3.38
CA GLY A 43 1.61 -11.63 3.98
C GLY A 43 0.72 -10.51 4.50
N TYR A 44 1.35 -9.44 4.95
CA TYR A 44 0.68 -8.23 5.42
C TYR A 44 1.48 -6.99 5.03
N SER A 45 0.81 -5.84 5.01
CA SER A 45 1.44 -4.53 4.96
C SER A 45 0.79 -3.60 5.99
N LEU A 46 1.53 -2.61 6.45
CA LEU A 46 1.00 -1.58 7.33
C LEU A 46 0.59 -0.37 6.50
N GLN A 47 -0.55 0.23 6.83
CA GLN A 47 -0.96 1.49 6.25
C GLN A 47 -0.15 2.64 6.87
N ASP A 48 0.31 3.58 6.04
CA ASP A 48 0.96 4.80 6.54
C ASP A 48 -0.11 5.77 7.07
N THR A 49 -0.09 6.01 8.38
CA THR A 49 -1.03 6.90 9.05
C THR A 49 -0.80 8.38 8.74
N LYS A 50 0.34 8.75 8.16
CA LYS A 50 0.60 10.16 7.79
C LYS A 50 -0.25 10.61 6.60
N ALA A 51 -0.50 9.69 5.66
CA ALA A 51 -1.32 9.93 4.49
C ALA A 51 -2.79 9.49 4.69
N CYS A 52 -3.04 8.57 5.63
CA CYS A 52 -4.36 7.99 5.88
C CYS A 52 -4.76 8.11 7.36
N ASN A 53 -5.96 8.62 7.66
CA ASN A 53 -6.41 8.84 9.05
C ASN A 53 -6.84 7.58 9.81
N LEU A 54 -6.80 6.41 9.18
CA LEU A 54 -7.16 5.12 9.78
C LEU A 54 -5.91 4.27 9.92
N ASP A 55 -5.55 3.87 11.13
CA ASP A 55 -4.50 2.87 11.31
C ASP A 55 -5.04 1.50 10.90
N ALA A 56 -4.31 0.78 10.05
CA ALA A 56 -4.78 -0.48 9.49
C ALA A 56 -3.64 -1.43 9.16
N VAL A 57 -3.84 -2.71 9.51
CA VAL A 57 -3.06 -3.81 8.96
C VAL A 57 -3.79 -4.31 7.72
N ILE A 58 -3.10 -4.35 6.59
CA ILE A 58 -3.63 -4.87 5.33
C ILE A 58 -3.16 -6.30 5.16
N LEU A 59 -4.05 -7.28 5.37
CA LEU A 59 -3.76 -8.68 5.13
C LEU A 59 -3.84 -8.99 3.63
N ILE A 60 -2.81 -9.65 3.11
CA ILE A 60 -2.72 -10.02 1.70
C ILE A 60 -2.94 -11.53 1.61
N THR A 61 -4.05 -11.93 1.00
CA THR A 61 -4.38 -13.35 0.83
C THR A 61 -3.52 -14.02 -0.24
N ALA A 62 -3.44 -15.35 -0.23
CA ALA A 62 -2.78 -16.12 -1.29
C ALA A 62 -3.37 -15.86 -2.69
N LYS A 63 -4.65 -15.43 -2.76
CA LYS A 63 -5.33 -15.02 -3.99
C LYS A 63 -5.09 -13.55 -4.38
N GLY A 64 -4.19 -12.84 -3.69
CA GLY A 64 -3.85 -11.44 -3.96
C GLY A 64 -4.85 -10.41 -3.43
N ARG A 65 -5.94 -10.83 -2.77
CA ARG A 65 -6.90 -9.89 -2.16
C ARG A 65 -6.26 -9.18 -0.97
N LYS A 66 -6.40 -7.85 -0.92
CA LYS A 66 -6.01 -6.98 0.20
C LYS A 66 -7.22 -6.76 1.11
N ILE A 67 -7.06 -7.00 2.40
CA ILE A 67 -8.13 -6.91 3.39
C ILE A 67 -7.67 -5.96 4.50
N CYS A 68 -8.36 -4.84 4.65
CA CYS A 68 -8.13 -3.88 5.74
C CYS A 68 -8.60 -4.48 7.06
N THR A 69 -7.74 -4.49 8.08
CA THR A 69 -8.04 -5.07 9.39
C THR A 69 -7.59 -4.15 10.51
N ASP A 70 -8.29 -4.22 11.62
CA ASP A 70 -8.03 -3.44 12.82
C ASP A 70 -6.77 -3.95 13.53
N PRO A 71 -5.73 -3.11 13.72
CA PRO A 71 -4.48 -3.50 14.37
C PRO A 71 -4.67 -3.92 15.84
N HIS A 72 -5.80 -3.58 16.47
CA HIS A 72 -6.07 -3.87 17.88
C HIS A 72 -6.78 -5.22 18.10
N GLN A 73 -7.12 -5.94 17.04
CA GLN A 73 -7.75 -7.25 17.15
C GLN A 73 -6.72 -8.34 17.42
N ASP A 74 -6.94 -9.16 18.45
CA ASP A 74 -6.02 -10.24 18.86
C ASP A 74 -5.65 -11.18 17.70
N TRP A 75 -6.63 -11.56 16.87
CA TRP A 75 -6.40 -12.47 15.74
C TRP A 75 -5.55 -11.83 14.64
N VAL A 76 -5.57 -10.51 14.49
CA VAL A 76 -4.73 -9.78 13.53
C VAL A 76 -3.29 -9.75 14.04
N ILE A 77 -3.11 -9.47 15.33
CA ILE A 77 -1.81 -9.47 16.01
C ILE A 77 -1.16 -10.85 15.91
N GLU A 78 -1.92 -11.92 16.16
CA GLU A 78 -1.45 -13.30 16.06
C GLU A 78 -0.98 -13.66 14.64
N ILE A 79 -1.74 -13.25 13.62
CA ILE A 79 -1.37 -13.46 12.21
C ILE A 79 -0.06 -12.74 11.88
N VAL A 80 0.07 -11.47 12.25
CA VAL A 80 1.27 -10.66 12.00
C VAL A 80 2.49 -11.29 12.70
N ALA A 81 2.36 -11.67 13.96
CA ALA A 81 3.43 -12.33 14.72
C ALA A 81 3.87 -13.64 14.07
N THR A 82 2.92 -14.49 13.68
CA THR A 82 3.19 -15.78 13.03
C THR A 82 3.90 -15.59 11.68
N LEU A 83 3.46 -14.61 10.88
CA LEU A 83 4.11 -14.27 9.62
C LEU A 83 5.52 -13.72 9.84
N GLY A 84 5.75 -12.92 10.89
CA GLY A 84 7.07 -12.45 11.30
C GLY A 84 8.03 -13.60 11.63
N VAL A 85 7.59 -14.59 12.41
CA VAL A 85 8.37 -15.80 12.72
C VAL A 85 8.72 -16.58 11.45
N LYS A 86 7.76 -16.70 10.51
CA LYS A 86 7.98 -17.38 9.23
C LYS A 86 9.05 -16.67 8.39
N VAL A 87 9.03 -15.34 8.34
CA VAL A 87 10.07 -14.53 7.65
C VAL A 87 11.45 -14.75 8.28
N ILE A 88 11.54 -14.76 9.62
CA ILE A 88 12.81 -15.00 10.32
C ILE A 88 13.39 -16.39 9.98
N ARG A 89 12.54 -17.43 9.94
CA ARG A 89 12.98 -18.79 9.57
C ARG A 89 13.49 -18.87 8.14
N MET A 90 12.81 -18.22 7.19
CA MET A 90 13.23 -18.18 5.78
C MET A 90 14.55 -17.46 5.57
N ARG A 91 14.86 -16.41 6.34
CA ARG A 91 16.14 -15.68 6.22
C ARG A 91 17.37 -16.45 6.71
N LYS A 92 17.20 -17.53 7.49
CA LYS A 92 18.29 -18.32 8.05
C LYS A 92 18.67 -19.54 7.20
N GLN A 93 17.88 -19.84 6.17
CA GLN A 93 18.07 -20.97 5.26
C GLN A 93 18.80 -20.51 4.00
#